data_AF-A0A6I9MA43-F1
#
_entry.id   AF-A0A6I9MA43-F1
#
_cell.length_a   1.000
_cell.length_b   1.000
_cell.length_c   1.000
_cell.angle_alpha   90.00
_cell.angle_beta   90.00
_cell.angle_gamma   90.00
#
_symmetry.space_group_name_H-M   'P 1'
#
loop_
_entity.id
_entity.type
_entity.pdbx_description
1 polymer ?
#
loop_
_entity_poly.entity_id
_entity_poly.type
_entity_poly.pdbx_seq_one_letter_code
_entity_poly.pdbx_strand_id
1 'polypeptide(L)'
;MRFHLLLHTLLFLLALLPPVRSGFGASERHCLYLEGICRRDVCKVIEDEIGACRRKWKCCRMWWVLVPIPTPIIFSDYQEPLKSKIK
;
A
#
# COMPACT_ATOMS: atom_id res chain seq x y z
N MET A 1 9.94 23.69 -42.43
CA MET A 1 9.55 24.81 -41.55
C MET A 1 8.56 24.42 -40.45
N ARG A 2 7.39 23.83 -40.76
CA ARG A 2 6.37 23.45 -39.76
C ARG A 2 6.79 22.38 -38.73
N PHE A 3 7.64 21.42 -39.13
CA PHE A 3 8.13 20.36 -38.24
C PHE A 3 9.06 20.88 -37.13
N HIS A 4 9.86 21.93 -37.40
CA HIS A 4 10.71 22.53 -36.37
C HIS A 4 9.90 23.26 -35.31
N LEU A 5 8.80 23.91 -35.71
CA LEU A 5 7.86 24.54 -34.77
C LEU A 5 7.19 23.50 -33.86
N LEU A 6 6.75 22.37 -34.42
CA LEU A 6 6.18 21.26 -33.65
C LEU A 6 7.21 20.62 -32.71
N LEU A 7 8.46 20.51 -33.14
CA LEU A 7 9.54 19.97 -32.30
C LEU A 7 9.84 20.91 -31.12
N HIS A 8 9.89 22.21 -31.36
CA HIS A 8 10.11 23.20 -30.30
C HIS A 8 8.96 23.26 -29.30
N THR A 9 7.70 23.19 -29.75
CA THR A 9 6.56 23.15 -28.82
C THR A 9 6.56 21.87 -27.98
N LEU A 10 6.94 20.73 -28.55
CA LEU A 10 7.08 19.47 -27.81
C LEU A 10 8.17 19.57 -26.75
N LEU A 11 9.36 20.06 -27.11
CA LEU A 11 10.48 20.24 -26.17
C LEU A 11 10.14 21.19 -25.03
N PHE A 12 9.40 22.27 -25.32
CA PHE A 12 8.95 23.21 -24.31
C PHE A 12 7.97 22.53 -23.33
N LEU A 13 7.01 21.74 -23.83
CA LEU A 13 6.11 20.96 -22.97
C LEU A 13 6.87 19.97 -22.07
N LEU A 14 7.89 19.29 -22.59
CA LEU A 14 8.73 18.39 -21.80
C LEU A 14 9.52 19.12 -20.70
N ALA A 15 9.93 20.36 -20.93
CA ALA A 15 10.64 21.16 -19.94
C ALA A 15 9.73 21.69 -18.82
N LEU A 16 8.43 21.86 -19.09
CA LEU A 16 7.43 22.27 -18.10
C LEU A 16 6.96 21.13 -17.19
N LEU A 17 7.22 19.88 -17.56
CA LEU A 17 6.93 18.74 -16.69
C LEU A 17 7.87 18.79 -15.48
N PRO A 18 7.36 18.87 -14.24
CA PRO A 18 8.21 18.83 -13.06
C PRO A 18 8.99 17.50 -13.07
N PRO A 19 10.26 17.49 -12.62
CA PRO A 19 11.07 16.28 -12.60
C PRO A 19 10.41 15.27 -11.67
N VAL A 20 9.62 14.36 -12.25
CA VAL A 20 9.08 13.24 -11.52
C VAL A 20 10.28 12.36 -11.19
N ARG A 21 10.73 12.38 -9.92
CA ARG A 21 11.64 11.37 -9.40
C ARG A 21 10.90 10.04 -9.30
N SER A 22 10.40 9.50 -10.42
CA SER A 22 9.71 8.21 -10.49
C SER A 22 10.72 7.07 -10.63
N GLY A 23 11.61 6.98 -9.64
CA GLY A 23 12.44 5.81 -9.40
C GLY A 23 12.15 5.28 -8.00
N PHE A 24 10.91 4.89 -7.73
CA PHE A 24 10.59 4.21 -6.49
C PHE A 24 11.31 2.85 -6.52
N GLY A 25 12.17 2.59 -5.54
CA GLY A 25 12.94 1.34 -5.50
C GLY A 25 12.00 0.13 -5.43
N ALA A 26 12.43 -1.05 -5.91
CA ALA A 26 11.61 -2.26 -5.85
C ALA A 26 11.11 -2.55 -4.41
N SER A 27 11.97 -2.33 -3.43
CA SER A 27 11.68 -2.41 -1.98
C SER A 27 10.66 -1.38 -1.49
N GLU A 28 10.71 -0.17 -2.04
CA GLU A 28 9.81 0.93 -1.68
C GLU A 28 8.40 0.66 -2.24
N ARG A 29 8.32 0.18 -3.50
CA ARG A 29 7.04 -0.24 -4.10
C ARG A 29 6.43 -1.42 -3.36
N HIS A 30 7.27 -2.38 -2.97
CA HIS A 30 6.82 -3.53 -2.20
C HIS A 30 6.26 -3.11 -0.84
N CYS A 31 6.89 -2.15 -0.16
CA CYS A 31 6.37 -1.60 1.09
C CYS A 31 4.98 -0.97 0.91
N LEU A 32 4.79 -0.16 -0.13
CA LEU A 32 3.49 0.45 -0.43
C LEU A 32 2.41 -0.58 -0.80
N TYR A 33 2.79 -1.62 -1.54
CA TYR A 33 1.86 -2.71 -1.90
C TYR A 33 1.34 -3.46 -0.66
N LEU A 34 2.16 -3.53 0.40
CA LEU A 34 1.80 -4.09 1.69
C LEU A 34 1.08 -3.10 2.62
N GLU A 35 0.60 -1.96 2.08
CA GLU A 35 -0.01 -0.87 2.86
C GLU A 35 0.92 -0.31 3.95
N GLY A 36 2.23 -0.44 3.74
CA GLY A 36 3.28 0.05 4.62
C GLY A 36 3.71 1.48 4.28
N ILE A 37 4.36 2.11 5.24
CA ILE A 37 4.93 3.46 5.16
C ILE A 37 6.44 3.38 5.39
N CYS A 38 7.21 4.03 4.53
CA CYS A 38 8.66 4.12 4.68
C CYS A 38 9.04 5.19 5.72
N ARG A 39 9.77 4.81 6.77
CA ARG A 39 10.33 5.72 7.78
C ARG A 39 11.86 5.71 7.75
N ARG A 40 12.48 6.83 8.10
CA ARG A 40 13.95 6.98 8.11
C ARG A 40 14.61 6.37 9.35
N ASP A 41 13.93 6.42 10.49
CA ASP A 41 14.52 6.04 11.78
C ASP A 41 13.99 4.68 12.24
N VAL A 42 12.91 4.68 13.02
CA VAL A 42 12.25 3.48 13.57
C VAL A 42 10.74 3.53 13.32
N CYS A 43 10.10 2.36 13.32
CA CYS A 43 8.66 2.25 13.30
C CYS A 43 8.05 2.72 14.62
N LYS A 44 6.82 3.24 14.57
CA LYS A 44 6.10 3.62 15.79
C LYS A 44 5.75 2.36 16.60
N VAL A 45 5.45 2.53 17.89
CA VAL A 45 5.02 1.42 18.78
C VAL A 45 3.80 0.65 18.25
N ILE A 46 2.94 1.35 17.49
CA ILE A 46 1.74 0.78 16.85
C ILE A 46 1.99 0.22 15.44
N GLU A 47 3.24 0.25 14.98
CA GLU A 47 3.66 -0.19 13.65
C GLU A 47 4.71 -1.32 13.77
N ASP A 48 4.64 -2.30 12.88
CA ASP A 48 5.63 -3.37 12.75
C ASP A 48 6.64 -3.05 11.66
N GLU A 49 7.92 -3.35 11.93
CA GLU A 49 8.98 -3.33 10.92
C GLU A 49 8.89 -4.59 10.05
N ILE A 50 8.44 -4.44 8.81
CA ILE A 50 8.32 -5.56 7.85
C ILE A 50 9.59 -5.71 6.99
N GLY A 51 10.34 -4.63 6.80
CA GLY A 51 11.54 -4.65 5.98
C GLY A 51 12.19 -3.29 5.80
N ALA A 52 12.88 -3.11 4.69
CA ALA A 52 13.58 -1.87 4.34
C ALA A 52 13.04 -1.25 3.06
N CYS A 53 12.98 0.07 2.98
CA CYS A 53 12.54 0.80 1.79
C CYS A 53 13.70 1.29 0.91
N ARG A 54 14.71 1.90 1.53
CA ARG A 54 15.92 2.46 0.91
C ARG A 54 17.09 2.34 1.89
N ARG A 55 18.28 2.80 1.49
CA ARG A 55 19.45 2.83 2.37
C ARG A 55 19.12 3.55 3.68
N LYS A 56 19.16 2.80 4.79
CA LYS A 56 18.80 3.22 6.16
C LYS A 56 17.31 3.46 6.46
N TRP A 57 16.40 3.28 5.50
CA TRP A 57 14.96 3.48 5.73
C TRP A 57 14.26 2.14 5.97
N LYS A 58 13.36 2.11 6.94
CA LYS A 58 12.54 0.96 7.34
C LYS A 58 11.15 1.03 6.72
N CYS A 59 10.57 -0.12 6.41
CA CYS A 59 9.17 -0.27 6.02
C CYS A 59 8.35 -0.63 7.25
N CYS A 60 7.41 0.25 7.60
CA CYS A 60 6.58 0.14 8.79
C CYS A 60 5.12 -0.06 8.40
N ARG A 61 4.43 -1.05 8.96
CA ARG A 61 2.99 -1.28 8.70
C ARG A 61 2.21 -1.23 10.00
N MET A 62 1.00 -0.66 9.96
CA MET A 62 0.13 -0.66 11.13
C MET A 62 -0.17 -2.09 11.58
N TRP A 63 -0.18 -2.32 12.90
CA TRP A 63 -0.56 -3.61 13.46
C TRP A 63 -1.98 -3.97 13.04
N TRP A 64 -2.13 -5.17 12.47
CA TRP A 64 -3.43 -5.76 12.15
C TRP A 64 -4.37 -5.86 13.36
N VAL A 65 -3.83 -6.03 14.58
CA VAL A 65 -4.61 -6.06 15.83
C VAL A 65 -5.30 -4.72 16.13
N LEU A 66 -4.71 -3.59 15.68
CA LEU A 66 -5.30 -2.26 15.85
C LEU A 66 -6.32 -1.93 14.75
N VAL A 67 -6.38 -2.75 13.69
CA VAL A 67 -7.42 -2.64 12.68
C VAL A 67 -8.62 -3.44 13.21
N PRO A 68 -9.73 -2.78 13.61
CA PRO A 68 -10.92 -3.52 14.00
C PRO A 68 -11.36 -4.33 12.78
N ILE A 69 -11.14 -5.64 12.81
CA ILE A 69 -11.84 -6.55 11.92
C ILE A 69 -13.30 -6.32 12.28
N PRO A 70 -14.14 -5.80 11.35
CA PRO A 70 -15.56 -5.71 11.63
C PRO A 70 -16.00 -7.15 11.85
N THR A 71 -16.18 -7.53 13.12
CA THR A 71 -16.79 -8.80 13.46
C THR A 71 -18.12 -8.79 12.74
N PRO A 72 -18.34 -9.65 11.73
CA PRO A 72 -19.62 -9.68 11.07
C PRO A 72 -20.64 -9.92 12.17
N ILE A 73 -21.70 -9.11 12.20
CA ILE A 73 -22.84 -9.36 13.06
C ILE A 73 -23.45 -10.65 12.51
N ILE A 74 -23.04 -11.79 13.04
CA ILE A 74 -23.61 -13.07 12.71
C ILE A 74 -25.00 -13.05 13.35
N PHE A 75 -26.02 -12.64 12.59
CA PHE A 75 -27.37 -13.14 12.82
C PHE A 75 -27.29 -14.63 12.50
N SER A 76 -26.86 -15.43 13.48
CA SER A 76 -26.97 -16.87 13.39
C SER A 76 -28.45 -17.13 13.49
N ASP A 77 -29.16 -17.15 12.36
CA ASP A 77 -30.48 -17.74 12.29
C ASP A 77 -30.39 -19.08 13.00
N TYR A 78 -31.14 -19.21 14.09
CA TYR A 78 -31.05 -20.33 15.00
C TYR A 78 -31.24 -21.63 14.18
N GLN A 79 -30.16 -22.39 14.04
CA GLN A 79 -30.20 -23.66 13.32
C GLN A 79 -30.52 -24.76 14.34
N GLU A 80 -31.73 -25.32 14.25
CA GLU A 80 -32.15 -26.39 15.15
C GLU A 80 -31.18 -27.59 15.05
N PRO A 81 -30.76 -28.17 16.19
CA PRO A 81 -29.84 -29.31 16.19
C PRO A 81 -30.49 -30.53 15.51
N LEU A 82 -29.75 -31.14 14.59
CA LEU A 82 -30.15 -32.38 13.90
C LEU A 82 -30.38 -33.50 14.93
N LYS A 83 -31.65 -33.81 15.21
CA LYS A 83 -32.02 -34.93 16.07
C LYS A 83 -31.58 -36.23 15.41
N SER A 84 -30.60 -36.92 16.01
CA SER A 84 -30.24 -38.27 15.60
C SER A 84 -31.44 -39.19 15.85
N LYS A 85 -31.98 -39.80 14.79
CA LYS A 85 -32.97 -40.87 14.93
C LYS A 85 -32.27 -42.09 15.52
N ILE A 86 -32.46 -42.31 16.81
CA ILE A 86 -32.18 -43.61 17.44
C ILE A 86 -33.27 -44.56 16.94
N LYS A 87 -32.82 -45.70 16.40
CA LYS A 87 -33.63 -46.75 15.76
C LYS A 87 -34.30 -47.64 16.78
#